data_AF-A0A7G6WZG1-F1
#
_entry.id   AF-A0A7G6WZG1-F1
#
_cell.length_a   1.000
_cell.length_b   1.000
_cell.length_c   1.000
_cell.angle_alpha   90.00
_cell.angle_beta   90.00
_cell.angle_gamma   90.00
#
_symmetry.space_group_name_H-M   'P 1'
#
loop_
_entity.id
_entity.type
_entity.pdbx_description
1 polymer ?
#
loop_
_entity_poly.entity_id
_entity_poly.type
_entity_poly.pdbx_seq_one_letter_code
_entity_poly.pdbx_strand_id
1 'polypeptide(L)' 'MNLRVRVVRCVCSGNHHWFADIDDADDLQNDDPFWFVDGCPTQSRALEIACAQLLSLSGEAISGRQLTRVQEAHLVQV' A
#
# COMPACT_ATOMS: atom_id res chain seq x y z
N MET A 1 7.33 -6.61 -11.79
CA MET A 1 7.01 -5.95 -10.52
C MET A 1 7.01 -7.00 -9.44
N ASN A 2 7.85 -6.82 -8.44
CA ASN A 2 7.97 -7.69 -7.28
C ASN A 2 7.16 -7.05 -6.13
N LEU A 3 5.83 -7.19 -6.19
CA LEU A 3 4.96 -6.54 -5.21
C LEU A 3 5.16 -7.14 -3.82
N ARG A 4 5.38 -6.28 -2.84
CA ARG A 4 5.57 -6.65 -1.43
C ARG A 4 4.57 -5.93 -0.55
N VAL A 5 3.93 -6.69 0.34
CA VAL A 5 3.18 -6.13 1.47
C VAL A 5 4.15 -5.86 2.62
N ARG A 6 4.15 -4.64 3.14
CA ARG A 6 4.86 -4.27 4.36
C ARG A 6 3.83 -3.89 5.42
N VAL A 7 3.99 -4.43 6.64
CA VAL A 7 3.14 -4.10 7.79
C VAL A 7 4.04 -3.62 8.91
N VAL A 8 3.79 -2.42 9.44
CA VAL A 8 4.65 -1.76 10.42
C VAL A 8 3.81 -1.15 11.52
N ARG A 9 4.36 -1.15 12.73
CA ARG A 9 3.77 -0.47 13.89
C ARG A 9 4.39 0.93 14.02
N CYS A 10 3.59 2.00 13.93
CA CYS A 10 4.02 3.34 14.38
C CYS A 10 3.71 3.55 15.86
N VAL A 11 4.58 4.31 16.51
CA VAL A 11 4.25 5.03 17.74
C VAL A 11 4.34 6.52 17.43
N CYS A 12 3.18 7.14 17.22
CA CYS A 12 3.05 8.52 16.76
C CYS A 12 2.17 9.26 17.79
N SER A 13 2.65 10.36 18.38
CA SER A 13 1.91 11.19 19.36
C SER A 13 1.29 10.42 20.55
N GLY A 14 1.97 9.38 21.04
CA GLY A 14 1.50 8.55 22.16
C GLY A 14 0.46 7.48 21.78
N ASN A 15 0.01 7.44 20.53
CA ASN A 15 -0.90 6.41 20.02
C ASN A 15 -0.10 5.32 19.29
N HIS A 16 -0.49 4.07 19.53
CA HIS A 16 0.01 2.91 18.80
C HIS A 16 -0.97 2.57 17.69
N HIS A 17 -0.48 2.54 16.45
CA HIS A 17 -1.26 2.06 15.32
C HIS A 17 -0.38 1.27 14.36
N TRP A 18 -1.05 0.55 13.47
CA TRP A 18 -0.44 -0.22 12.41
C TRP A 18 -0.74 0.46 11.08
N PHE A 19 0.24 0.41 10.19
CA PHE A 19 0.07 0.76 8.80
C PHE A 19 0.50 -0.40 7.93
N ALA A 20 -0.03 -0.43 6.72
CA ALA A 20 0.41 -1.35 5.69
C ALA A 20 0.51 -0.65 4.34
N ASP A 21 1.46 -1.09 3.53
CA ASP A 21 1.66 -0.60 2.17
C ASP A 21 1.96 -1.75 1.21
N ILE A 22 1.71 -1.49 -0.08
CA ILE A 22 2.01 -2.39 -1.19
C ILE A 22 2.88 -1.63 -2.18
N ASP A 23 4.07 -2.14 -2.43
CA ASP A 23 5.04 -1.49 -3.31
C ASP A 23 5.89 -2.48 -4.11
N ASP A 24 6.59 -2.01 -5.15
CA ASP A 24 7.58 -2.82 -5.86
C ASP A 24 8.88 -2.91 -5.03
N ALA A 25 9.24 -4.11 -4.61
CA ALA A 25 10.47 -4.34 -3.85
C ALA A 25 11.75 -4.08 -4.65
N ASP A 26 11.65 -4.04 -5.99
CA ASP A 26 12.78 -3.75 -6.87
C ASP A 26 12.90 -2.24 -7.18
N ASP A 27 11.94 -1.42 -6.77
CA ASP A 27 11.99 0.02 -6.95
C ASP A 27 12.82 0.69 -5.84
N LEU A 28 13.87 1.40 -6.28
CA LEU A 28 14.81 2.08 -5.40
C LEU A 28 14.51 3.57 -5.26
N GLN A 29 13.49 4.07 -5.97
CA GLN A 29 13.08 5.46 -5.85
C GLN A 29 12.46 5.71 -4.47
N ASN A 30 12.65 6.92 -3.96
CA ASN A 30 12.06 7.35 -2.69
C ASN A 30 10.77 8.13 -2.96
N ASP A 31 9.83 7.47 -3.64
CA ASP A 31 8.49 7.95 -3.95
C ASP A 31 7.43 7.16 -3.15
N ASP A 32 6.16 7.51 -3.34
CA ASP A 32 5.07 6.86 -2.61
C ASP A 32 4.74 5.48 -3.22
N PRO A 33 4.26 4.54 -2.38
CA PRO A 33 3.88 3.21 -2.83
C PRO A 33 2.68 3.25 -3.78
N PHE A 34 2.37 2.12 -4.41
CA PHE A 34 1.13 1.96 -5.18
C PHE A 34 -0.12 2.07 -4.31
N TRP A 35 -0.01 1.72 -3.03
CA TRP A 35 -1.10 1.82 -2.08
C TRP A 35 -0.60 1.82 -0.64
N PHE A 36 -1.31 2.50 0.27
CA PHE A 36 -1.09 2.41 1.71
C PHE A 36 -2.39 2.56 2.52
N VAL A 37 -2.38 2.07 3.75
CA VAL A 37 -3.38 2.34 4.79
C VAL A 37 -2.68 2.65 6.11
N ASP A 38 -3.24 3.58 6.88
CA ASP A 38 -2.76 3.97 8.20
C ASP A 38 -3.89 3.89 9.25
N GLY A 39 -3.53 3.95 10.53
CA GLY A 39 -4.47 4.01 11.66
C GLY A 39 -5.10 2.66 12.00
N CYS A 40 -4.54 1.53 11.55
CA CYS A 40 -5.10 0.22 11.87
C CYS A 40 -4.92 -0.11 13.36
N PRO A 41 -5.97 -0.61 14.05
CA PRO A 41 -5.90 -0.88 15.49
C PRO A 41 -5.05 -2.12 15.83
N THR A 42 -4.90 -3.06 14.89
CA THR A 42 -4.15 -4.30 15.08
C THR A 42 -3.31 -4.66 13.85
N GLN A 43 -2.26 -5.47 14.07
CA GLN A 43 -1.43 -6.01 12.99
C GLN A 43 -2.26 -6.86 12.02
N SER A 44 -3.16 -7.70 12.56
CA SER A 44 -4.03 -8.56 11.75
C SER A 44 -4.93 -7.72 10.83
N ARG A 45 -5.48 -6.61 11.36
CA ARG A 45 -6.33 -5.73 10.57
C ARG A 45 -5.58 -5.07 9.42
N ALA A 46 -4.36 -4.59 9.68
CA ALA A 46 -3.51 -4.02 8.64
C ALA A 46 -3.20 -5.06 7.54
N LEU A 47 -2.89 -6.31 7.93
CA LEU A 47 -2.61 -7.40 7.01
C LEU A 47 -3.83 -7.80 6.17
N GLU A 48 -5.01 -7.92 6.79
CA GLU A 48 -6.27 -8.24 6.10
C GLU A 48 -6.59 -7.22 5.00
N ILE A 49 -6.47 -5.92 5.32
CA ILE A 49 -6.73 -4.84 4.36
C ILE A 49 -5.70 -4.91 3.23
N ALA A 50 -4.41 -5.06 3.55
CA ALA A 50 -3.36 -5.16 2.54
C ALA A 50 -3.56 -6.36 1.61
N CYS A 51 -3.94 -7.54 2.14
CA CYS A 51 -4.23 -8.71 1.32
C CYS A 51 -5.45 -8.49 0.40
N ALA A 52 -6.51 -7.87 0.91
CA ALA A 52 -7.68 -7.53 0.11
C ALA A 52 -7.33 -6.55 -1.02
N GLN A 53 -6.52 -5.53 -0.74
CA GLN A 53 -6.06 -4.60 -1.76
C GLN A 53 -5.14 -5.28 -2.78
N LEU A 54 -4.22 -6.14 -2.33
CA LEU A 54 -3.31 -6.86 -3.22
C LEU A 54 -4.08 -7.72 -4.23
N LEU A 55 -5.20 -8.33 -3.82
CA LEU A 55 -6.08 -9.06 -4.73
C LEU A 55 -6.68 -8.15 -5.80
N SER A 56 -7.10 -6.93 -5.44
CA SER A 56 -7.60 -5.92 -6.40
C SER A 56 -6.52 -5.50 -7.39
N LEU A 57 -5.33 -5.12 -6.90
CA LEU A 57 -4.20 -4.70 -7.73
C LEU A 57 -3.72 -5.83 -8.65
N SER A 58 -3.77 -7.09 -8.17
CA SER A 58 -3.47 -8.26 -8.99
C SER A 58 -4.47 -8.39 -10.15
N GLY A 59 -5.77 -8.15 -9.91
CA GLY A 59 -6.78 -8.12 -10.96
C GLY A 59 -6.52 -7.02 -12.01
N GLU A 60 -6.12 -5.83 -11.57
CA GLU A 60 -5.74 -4.73 -12.47
C GLU A 60 -4.51 -5.10 -13.32
N ALA A 61 -3.45 -5.62 -12.71
CA ALA A 61 -2.25 -6.05 -13.41
C ALA A 61 -2.54 -7.14 -14.44
N ILE A 62 -3.40 -8.12 -14.12
CA ILE A 62 -3.84 -9.18 -15.05
C ILE A 62 -4.61 -8.59 -16.23
N SER A 63 -5.41 -7.54 -16.01
CA SER A 63 -6.15 -6.85 -17.07
C SER A 63 -5.26 -5.99 -17.97
N GLY A 64 -3.94 -5.94 -17.72
CA GLY A 64 -2.99 -5.11 -18.45
C GLY A 64 -3.03 -3.64 -18.04
N ARG A 65 -3.72 -3.29 -16.94
CA ARG A 65 -3.65 -1.95 -16.37
C ARG A 65 -2.32 -1.76 -15.64
N GLN A 66 -1.72 -0.60 -15.85
CA GLN A 66 -0.54 -0.19 -15.10
C GLN A 66 -0.97 0.28 -13.70
N LEU A 67 -0.27 -0.20 -12.67
CA LEU A 67 -0.46 0.30 -11.31
C LEU A 67 0.05 1.74 -11.23
N THR A 68 -0.70 2.60 -10.56
CA THR A 68 -0.40 4.02 -10.40
C THR A 68 0.03 4.27 -8.95
N ARG A 69 1.07 5.07 -8.73
CA ARG A 69 1.50 5.43 -7.38
C ARG A 69 0.46 6.32 -6.69
N VAL A 70 0.46 6.35 -5.36
CA VAL A 70 -0.44 7.22 -4.59
C VAL A 70 -0.25 8.70 -4.98
N GLN A 71 0.98 9.18 -5.16
CA GLN A 71 1.26 10.54 -5.64
C GLN A 71 0.71 10.81 -7.04
N GLU A 72 0.84 9.84 -7.94
CA GLU A 72 0.36 9.96 -9.30
C GLU A 72 -1.17 9.97 -9.35
N ALA A 73 -1.84 9.18 -8.49
CA ALA A 73 -3.30 9.12 -8.42
C ALA A 73 -3.94 10.48 -8.10
N HIS A 74 -3.27 11.32 -7.30
CA HIS A 74 -3.71 12.69 -7.01
C HIS A 74 -3.59 13.65 -8.21
N LEU A 75 -2.79 13.30 -9.22
CA LEU A 75 -2.58 14.11 -10.43
C LEU A 75 -3.55 13.76 -11.57
N VAL A 76 -4.24 12.62 -11.49
CA VAL A 76 -5.18 12.15 -12.54
C VAL A 76 -6.65 12.44 -12.21
N GLN A 77 -6.95 13.02 -11.04
CA GLN A 77 -8.30 13.47 -10.70
C GLN A 77 -8.57 14.85 -11.33
N VAL A 78 -9.14 14.86 -12.54
CA VAL A 78 -9.73 16.04 -13.21
C VAL A 78 -11.23 15.85 -13.34
#